data_AF-A0A9P5PER9-F1
#
_entry.id   AF-A0A9P5PER9-F1
#
_cell.length_a   1.000
_cell.length_b   1.000
_cell.length_c   1.000
_cell.angle_alpha   90.00
_cell.angle_beta   90.00
_cell.angle_gamma   90.00
#
_symmetry.space_group_name_H-M   'P 1'
#
loop_
_entity.id
_entity.type
_entity.pdbx_description
1 polymer ?
#
loop_
_entity_poly.entity_id
_entity_poly.type
_entity_poly.pdbx_seq_one_letter_code
_entity_poly.pdbx_strand_id
1 'polypeptide(L)'
;YNSSFFSTTSANDYNYYIAQGPGNQDFLPNNGTFSWECSSQLEVPSIDDCSGLGPDIEPANWKFLSPSDCLQAYAVDFLSNYGDIVVVIGDYTYNNTFLYVVSAPSWPMNGEVIPFGWICEWTSGTNGVSLADSCSIMWKEINPSNWTIGPIGFASFNWEVQYCLVETIAPRCQLQFNLGILAIVVAFNIVKVTCIAIVATRMRDNPLVTLGDAIASFTNNPEPLTKDMCLMSQSYLEHPDRSEDTTSLLIAYQPQKTRWMTMASRRHWILIGSLFLLALCTTLGFLGYAINKLNINYGIRGLSSLWQLGIGRASSENIITAPGWAIPTQGYQAIIASVLLANIPQLIFSMIYLVFNSLCTKLFLALEWSSYAHSRKPLRVSDPHGDQRSTYFLNIPFRFGFPLMVYSVLLHWLLSQSIFVVAITAWNGDVVDTANTIVGGSLILSSLAVGYFKHLQCDMPLAGSCSKAIAAACHPPEDGSDPLKPMKWGVVSKLPDRDVWHISFSSGEVAPPVP
;
A
#
# COMPACT_ATOMS: atom_id res chain seq x y z
N TYR A 1 -1.97 -1.74 11.64
CA TYR A 1 -2.39 -0.45 12.21
C TYR A 1 -3.68 -0.01 11.53
N ASN A 2 -3.69 0.18 10.20
CA ASN A 2 -4.83 0.63 9.37
C ASN A 2 -6.04 -0.35 9.23
N SER A 3 -6.37 -1.15 10.24
CA SER A 3 -7.50 -2.09 10.15
C SER A 3 -8.31 -2.21 11.44
N SER A 4 -7.64 -2.24 12.59
CA SER A 4 -8.30 -2.40 13.89
C SER A 4 -8.19 -1.17 14.79
N PHE A 5 -7.23 -0.29 14.53
CA PHE A 5 -7.01 0.96 15.27
C PHE A 5 -6.97 2.11 14.28
N PHE A 6 -7.76 3.15 14.51
CA PHE A 6 -7.74 4.34 13.69
C PHE A 6 -7.96 5.58 14.56
N SER A 7 -7.17 6.61 14.31
CA SER A 7 -7.35 7.91 14.95
C SER A 7 -8.46 8.63 14.22
N THR A 8 -9.35 9.28 14.96
CA THR A 8 -10.33 10.19 14.37
C THR A 8 -9.72 11.58 14.23
N THR A 9 -10.09 12.26 13.16
CA THR A 9 -9.86 13.69 12.97
C THR A 9 -11.16 14.41 13.30
N SER A 10 -11.13 15.37 14.22
CA SER A 10 -12.30 16.19 14.53
C SER A 10 -12.53 17.20 13.41
N ALA A 11 -13.76 17.27 12.91
CA ALA A 11 -14.24 18.33 12.04
C ALA A 11 -15.51 18.90 12.69
N ASN A 12 -15.43 20.12 13.20
CA ASN A 12 -16.55 20.79 13.84
C ASN A 12 -17.41 21.43 12.76
N ASP A 13 -18.72 21.14 12.79
CA ASP A 13 -19.72 21.97 12.11
C ASP A 13 -19.72 23.36 12.75
N TYR A 14 -19.81 24.41 11.93
CA TYR A 14 -19.88 25.78 12.41
C TYR A 14 -20.81 26.62 11.55
N ASN A 15 -21.40 27.64 12.15
CA ASN A 15 -22.12 28.68 11.45
C ASN A 15 -21.18 29.87 11.26
N TYR A 16 -21.31 30.55 10.11
CA TYR A 16 -20.68 31.85 9.93
C TYR A 16 -21.77 32.94 9.92
N TYR A 17 -21.50 33.99 10.66
CA TYR A 17 -22.37 35.13 10.87
C TYR A 17 -21.69 36.38 10.33
N ILE A 18 -22.45 37.30 9.77
CA ILE A 18 -21.96 38.61 9.35
C ILE A 18 -22.71 39.68 10.13
N ALA A 19 -21.97 40.57 10.79
CA ALA A 19 -22.53 41.63 11.62
C ALA A 19 -21.72 42.93 11.52
N GLN A 20 -22.35 44.06 11.83
CA GLN A 20 -21.68 45.35 12.00
C GLN A 20 -21.49 45.65 13.48
N GLY A 21 -20.35 46.25 13.81
CA GLY A 21 -20.01 46.73 15.15
C GLY A 21 -19.97 45.64 16.24
N PRO A 22 -19.55 46.00 17.48
CA PRO A 22 -18.93 47.26 17.91
C PRO A 22 -17.40 47.25 17.69
N GLY A 23 -16.68 48.27 18.18
CA GLY A 23 -15.21 48.25 18.19
C GLY A 23 -14.66 47.28 19.23
N ASN A 24 -13.44 46.78 19.03
CA ASN A 24 -12.73 45.82 19.92
C ASN A 24 -12.70 46.25 21.41
N GLN A 25 -12.89 47.55 21.72
CA GLN A 25 -12.86 48.09 23.08
C GLN A 25 -14.16 47.88 23.88
N ASP A 26 -15.29 47.58 23.22
CA ASP A 26 -16.59 47.41 23.87
C ASP A 26 -16.83 45.97 24.37
N PHE A 27 -16.02 45.01 23.92
CA PHE A 27 -15.99 43.62 24.41
C PHE A 27 -15.13 43.52 25.68
N LEU A 28 -15.57 44.14 26.76
CA LEU A 28 -14.94 43.97 28.06
C LEU A 28 -15.48 42.69 28.75
N PRO A 29 -14.61 41.87 29.36
CA PRO A 29 -14.96 40.55 29.92
C PRO A 29 -15.89 40.57 31.14
N ASN A 30 -16.46 41.72 31.50
CA ASN A 30 -17.21 41.93 32.75
C ASN A 30 -18.71 42.22 32.56
N ASN A 31 -19.28 42.11 31.35
CA ASN A 31 -20.69 42.44 31.12
C ASN A 31 -21.40 41.40 30.23
N GLY A 32 -22.09 40.45 30.86
CA GLY A 32 -23.18 39.67 30.25
C GLY A 32 -22.87 38.88 28.98
N THR A 33 -23.90 38.24 28.44
CA THR A 33 -23.91 37.73 27.06
C THR A 33 -24.09 38.91 26.10
N PHE A 34 -23.29 38.98 25.05
CA PHE A 34 -23.43 39.99 24.00
C PHE A 34 -24.29 39.45 22.86
N SER A 35 -25.30 40.22 22.45
CA SER A 35 -26.20 39.89 21.33
C SER A 35 -26.30 41.07 20.38
N TRP A 36 -26.21 40.82 19.07
CA TRP A 36 -26.50 41.84 18.06
C TRP A 36 -28.00 42.11 17.96
N GLU A 37 -28.36 43.35 17.65
CA GLU A 37 -29.73 43.73 17.33
C GLU A 37 -30.02 43.45 15.86
N CYS A 38 -31.23 43.01 15.57
CA CYS A 38 -31.63 42.65 14.21
C CYS A 38 -31.83 43.91 13.35
N SER A 39 -31.16 43.98 12.19
CA SER A 39 -31.40 45.07 11.25
C SER A 39 -32.77 44.93 10.59
N SER A 40 -33.62 45.95 10.73
CA SER A 40 -34.90 46.05 9.99
C SER A 40 -34.73 46.55 8.54
N GLN A 41 -33.49 46.78 8.08
CA GLN A 41 -33.21 47.46 6.79
C GLN A 41 -32.71 46.52 5.68
N LEU A 42 -32.50 45.24 5.98
CA LEU A 42 -32.25 44.21 4.97
C LEU A 42 -33.42 43.23 5.02
N GLU A 43 -34.45 43.48 4.20
CA GLU A 43 -35.51 42.51 3.92
C GLU A 43 -34.89 41.29 3.23
N VAL A 44 -34.33 40.36 4.01
CA VAL A 44 -34.12 38.99 3.53
C VAL A 44 -35.52 38.36 3.50
N PRO A 45 -36.05 37.91 2.34
CA PRO A 45 -37.50 37.72 2.15
C PRO A 45 -38.19 36.60 2.95
N SER A 46 -37.55 36.06 3.99
CA SER A 46 -38.02 34.86 4.69
C SER A 46 -37.75 34.80 6.19
N ILE A 47 -37.30 35.89 6.83
CA ILE A 47 -37.00 35.89 8.26
C ILE A 47 -37.67 37.10 8.93
N ASP A 48 -38.94 36.91 9.34
CA ASP A 48 -39.74 37.91 10.05
C ASP A 48 -39.34 38.06 11.54
N ASP A 49 -38.46 37.17 12.05
CA ASP A 49 -37.94 37.21 13.42
C ASP A 49 -36.50 36.68 13.47
N CYS A 50 -35.56 37.57 13.80
CA CYS A 50 -34.14 37.22 13.97
C CYS A 50 -33.76 37.01 15.44
N SER A 51 -34.73 37.05 16.38
CA SER A 51 -34.48 36.76 17.78
C SER A 51 -34.07 35.29 17.96
N GLY A 52 -32.86 35.06 18.49
CA GLY A 52 -32.28 33.72 18.63
C GLY A 52 -31.55 33.16 17.40
N LEU A 53 -31.32 33.96 16.34
CA LEU A 53 -30.50 33.55 15.19
C LEU A 53 -29.03 33.94 15.30
N GLY A 54 -28.70 34.97 16.08
CA GLY A 54 -27.31 35.34 16.39
C GLY A 54 -26.75 34.48 17.54
N PRO A 55 -25.44 34.19 17.57
CA PRO A 55 -24.85 33.44 18.66
C PRO A 55 -24.89 34.25 19.96
N ASP A 56 -25.28 33.63 21.06
CA ASP A 56 -25.09 34.20 22.40
C ASP A 56 -23.59 34.18 22.72
N ILE A 57 -22.95 35.35 22.67
CA ILE A 57 -21.51 35.40 22.92
C ILE A 57 -21.25 35.42 24.41
N GLU A 58 -20.66 34.33 24.88
CA GLU A 58 -20.00 34.26 26.18
C GLU A 58 -18.52 34.65 26.01
N PRO A 59 -18.06 35.79 26.57
CA PRO A 59 -16.69 36.27 26.37
C PRO A 59 -15.59 35.28 26.77
N ALA A 60 -15.90 34.30 27.62
CA ALA A 60 -14.98 33.25 28.05
C ALA A 60 -14.64 32.24 26.96
N ASN A 61 -15.55 32.00 26.02
CA ASN A 61 -15.42 30.98 24.97
C ASN A 61 -15.15 31.59 23.59
N TRP A 62 -15.08 32.93 23.48
CA TRP A 62 -14.91 33.63 22.20
C TRP A 62 -13.60 34.43 22.18
N LYS A 63 -12.94 34.45 21.03
CA LYS A 63 -11.64 35.09 20.84
C LYS A 63 -11.65 36.03 19.63
N PHE A 64 -10.95 37.16 19.75
CA PHE A 64 -10.68 38.05 18.64
C PHE A 64 -9.54 37.54 17.76
N LEU A 65 -9.78 37.50 16.45
CA LEU A 65 -8.77 37.26 15.42
C LEU A 65 -8.69 38.43 14.45
N SER A 66 -7.47 38.75 14.03
CA SER A 66 -7.24 39.67 12.92
C SER A 66 -7.77 39.04 11.61
N PRO A 67 -8.04 39.84 10.56
CA PRO A 67 -8.42 39.31 9.23
C PRO A 67 -7.49 38.21 8.72
N SER A 68 -6.17 38.36 8.90
CA SER A 68 -5.19 37.35 8.49
C SER A 68 -5.27 36.06 9.31
N ASP A 69 -5.40 36.18 10.63
CA ASP A 69 -5.49 35.01 11.51
C ASP A 69 -6.83 34.28 11.31
N CYS A 70 -7.89 35.03 10.99
CA CYS A 70 -9.21 34.50 10.68
C CYS A 70 -9.20 33.66 9.41
N LEU A 71 -8.64 34.19 8.31
CA LEU A 71 -8.46 33.44 7.07
C LEU A 71 -7.65 32.17 7.29
N GLN A 72 -6.54 32.23 8.04
CA GLN A 72 -5.72 31.05 8.33
C GLN A 72 -6.40 30.03 9.25
N ALA A 73 -7.25 30.48 10.17
CA ALA A 73 -7.95 29.61 11.11
C ALA A 73 -9.09 28.84 10.45
N TYR A 74 -9.82 29.47 9.51
CA TYR A 74 -11.01 28.90 8.90
C TYR A 74 -10.80 28.34 7.48
N ALA A 75 -9.74 28.75 6.75
CA ALA A 75 -9.38 28.16 5.45
C ALA A 75 -8.66 26.80 5.59
N VAL A 76 -9.31 25.87 6.29
CA VAL A 76 -8.80 24.52 6.58
C VAL A 76 -9.85 23.45 6.25
N ASP A 77 -9.41 22.29 5.75
CA ASP A 77 -10.32 21.20 5.36
C ASP A 77 -11.11 20.63 6.54
N PHE A 78 -10.49 20.55 7.73
CA PHE A 78 -11.09 19.99 8.94
C PHE A 78 -10.89 20.95 10.12
N LEU A 79 -11.91 21.77 10.39
CA LEU A 79 -11.89 22.71 11.51
C LEU A 79 -11.97 21.95 12.84
N SER A 80 -11.03 22.17 13.77
CA SER A 80 -10.95 21.39 15.02
C SER A 80 -10.87 22.24 16.29
N ASN A 81 -10.17 23.37 16.22
CA ASN A 81 -9.90 24.24 17.37
C ASN A 81 -10.93 25.37 17.56
N TYR A 82 -11.81 25.55 16.58
CA TYR A 82 -12.80 26.62 16.58
C TYR A 82 -14.18 26.09 16.19
N GLY A 83 -15.21 26.84 16.55
CA GLY A 83 -16.61 26.60 16.24
C GLY A 83 -17.17 27.76 15.43
N ASP A 84 -18.30 28.29 15.88
CA ASP A 84 -18.99 29.39 15.22
C ASP A 84 -18.12 30.65 15.06
N ILE A 85 -18.33 31.38 13.97
CA ILE A 85 -17.58 32.59 13.64
C ILE A 85 -18.51 33.76 13.33
N VAL A 86 -18.22 34.92 13.90
CA VAL A 86 -18.83 36.20 13.53
C VAL A 86 -17.80 37.06 12.81
N VAL A 87 -18.05 37.35 11.54
CA VAL A 87 -17.24 38.24 10.72
C VAL A 87 -17.81 39.66 10.85
N VAL A 88 -17.01 40.54 11.44
CA VAL A 88 -17.43 41.92 11.72
C VAL A 88 -16.96 42.84 10.61
N ILE A 89 -17.91 43.54 10.00
CA ILE A 89 -17.72 44.36 8.80
C ILE A 89 -18.11 45.83 9.01
N GLY A 90 -17.50 46.73 8.22
CA GLY A 90 -17.86 48.15 8.18
C GLY A 90 -17.19 49.04 9.23
N ASP A 91 -17.50 50.34 9.17
CA ASP A 91 -16.94 51.37 10.07
C ASP A 91 -17.66 51.42 11.43
N TYR A 92 -16.87 51.64 12.48
CA TYR A 92 -17.16 51.52 13.92
C TYR A 92 -18.30 52.40 14.49
N THR A 93 -19.16 52.96 13.67
CA THR A 93 -20.26 53.81 14.12
C THR A 93 -21.41 52.97 14.67
N TYR A 94 -21.26 52.48 15.91
CA TYR A 94 -22.27 52.04 16.91
C TYR A 94 -23.54 51.28 16.47
N ASN A 95 -23.61 50.77 15.24
CA ASN A 95 -24.74 50.01 14.76
C ASN A 95 -24.43 48.53 14.99
N ASN A 96 -24.81 48.02 16.16
CA ASN A 96 -24.71 46.59 16.51
C ASN A 96 -25.76 45.79 15.71
N THR A 97 -25.64 45.79 14.39
CA THR A 97 -26.65 45.21 13.50
C THR A 97 -26.21 43.84 13.01
N PHE A 98 -27.04 42.83 13.25
CA PHE A 98 -26.93 41.52 12.65
C PHE A 98 -27.43 41.59 11.21
N LEU A 99 -26.66 41.06 10.26
CA LEU A 99 -26.96 41.17 8.83
C LEU A 99 -27.33 39.83 8.20
N TYR A 100 -26.61 38.76 8.54
CA TYR A 100 -26.71 37.52 7.78
C TYR A 100 -26.22 36.30 8.56
N VAL A 101 -26.91 35.15 8.39
CA VAL A 101 -26.49 33.84 8.88
C VAL A 101 -26.56 32.81 7.76
N VAL A 102 -25.49 32.03 7.62
CA VAL A 102 -25.50 30.81 6.81
C VAL A 102 -24.79 29.72 7.60
N SER A 103 -25.44 28.56 7.69
CA SER A 103 -24.79 27.37 8.20
C SER A 103 -23.74 26.92 7.20
N ALA A 104 -22.48 26.83 7.63
CA ALA A 104 -21.41 26.20 6.87
C ALA A 104 -21.26 24.76 7.37
N PRO A 105 -21.97 23.78 6.79
CA PRO A 105 -21.81 22.40 7.21
C PRO A 105 -20.34 22.00 7.02
N SER A 106 -19.74 21.34 8.01
CA SER A 106 -18.36 20.84 7.90
C SER A 106 -18.28 19.59 7.03
N TRP A 107 -19.41 19.16 6.47
CA TRP A 107 -19.53 17.99 5.60
C TRP A 107 -20.38 18.24 4.36
N PRO A 108 -19.99 17.67 3.21
CA PRO A 108 -20.77 17.73 2.00
C PRO A 108 -22.01 16.84 2.12
N MET A 109 -23.15 17.44 2.45
CA MET A 109 -24.45 16.88 2.08
C MET A 109 -24.48 16.84 0.54
N ASN A 110 -24.40 15.63 -0.04
CA ASN A 110 -24.46 15.35 -1.48
C ASN A 110 -23.17 15.59 -2.32
N GLY A 111 -22.00 15.75 -1.70
CA GLY A 111 -20.72 15.76 -2.43
C GLY A 111 -20.35 17.06 -3.15
N GLU A 112 -21.06 18.16 -2.89
CA GLU A 112 -20.87 19.46 -3.58
C GLU A 112 -20.43 20.63 -2.67
N VAL A 113 -20.31 20.44 -1.35
CA VAL A 113 -19.90 21.55 -0.45
C VAL A 113 -18.37 21.65 -0.39
N ILE A 114 -17.86 22.82 -0.77
CA ILE A 114 -16.44 23.19 -0.68
C ILE A 114 -16.16 23.58 0.78
N PRO A 115 -15.27 22.91 1.52
CA PRO A 115 -14.89 23.35 2.86
C PRO A 115 -14.43 24.81 2.79
N PHE A 116 -14.82 25.62 3.78
CA PHE A 116 -14.53 27.06 3.84
C PHE A 116 -14.90 27.86 2.57
N GLY A 117 -15.76 27.32 1.70
CA GLY A 117 -16.16 27.95 0.44
C GLY A 117 -16.77 29.33 0.60
N TRP A 118 -17.40 29.60 1.75
CA TRP A 118 -17.95 30.91 2.12
C TRP A 118 -16.91 32.04 2.11
N ILE A 119 -15.62 31.73 2.33
CA ILE A 119 -14.53 32.72 2.26
C ILE A 119 -14.39 33.23 0.82
N CYS A 120 -14.51 32.33 -0.15
CA CYS A 120 -14.30 32.63 -1.55
C CYS A 120 -15.57 33.02 -2.31
N GLU A 121 -16.75 32.75 -1.77
CA GLU A 121 -18.05 33.05 -2.38
C GLU A 121 -18.14 34.51 -2.88
N TRP A 122 -17.51 35.43 -2.15
CA TRP A 122 -17.55 36.88 -2.38
C TRP A 122 -16.45 37.42 -3.30
N THR A 123 -15.56 36.56 -3.81
CA THR A 123 -14.39 36.98 -4.62
C THR A 123 -14.70 37.21 -6.11
N SER A 124 -15.94 37.01 -6.57
CA SER A 124 -16.27 36.98 -8.00
C SER A 124 -16.87 38.29 -8.54
N GLY A 125 -15.99 39.22 -8.91
CA GLY A 125 -16.30 40.39 -9.76
C GLY A 125 -16.16 40.15 -11.27
N THR A 126 -15.91 38.91 -11.73
CA THR A 126 -15.65 38.61 -13.14
C THR A 126 -16.58 37.52 -13.68
N ASN A 127 -17.59 37.97 -14.43
CA ASN A 127 -18.26 37.28 -15.54
C ASN A 127 -18.14 35.75 -15.58
N GLY A 128 -19.09 35.05 -14.96
CA GLY A 128 -19.60 33.77 -15.48
C GLY A 128 -18.63 32.60 -15.55
N VAL A 129 -17.53 32.60 -14.78
CA VAL A 129 -16.80 31.37 -14.49
C VAL A 129 -17.44 30.75 -13.25
N SER A 130 -17.89 29.51 -13.39
CA SER A 130 -18.55 28.71 -12.36
C SER A 130 -17.89 28.86 -10.98
N LEU A 131 -18.69 28.86 -9.91
CA LEU A 131 -18.33 28.67 -8.49
C LEU A 131 -17.46 27.40 -8.19
N ALA A 132 -16.88 26.77 -9.21
CA ALA A 132 -16.08 25.56 -9.18
C ALA A 132 -14.59 25.82 -9.45
N ASP A 133 -14.11 27.07 -9.38
CA ASP A 133 -12.69 27.33 -9.16
C ASP A 133 -12.39 27.05 -7.68
N SER A 134 -11.41 26.18 -7.40
CA SER A 134 -11.20 25.65 -6.06
C SER A 134 -10.85 26.75 -5.06
N CYS A 135 -11.70 26.95 -4.04
CA CYS A 135 -11.46 27.92 -2.97
C CYS A 135 -10.10 27.68 -2.29
N SER A 136 -9.57 26.43 -2.31
CA SER A 136 -8.25 26.05 -1.78
C SER A 136 -7.06 26.80 -2.40
N ILE A 137 -7.24 27.36 -3.61
CA ILE A 137 -6.25 28.22 -4.28
C ILE A 137 -6.63 29.69 -4.07
N MET A 138 -7.89 30.06 -4.32
CA MET A 138 -8.34 31.45 -4.32
C MET A 138 -8.18 32.14 -2.97
N TRP A 139 -8.39 31.44 -1.85
CA TRP A 139 -8.28 32.07 -0.53
C TRP A 139 -6.87 32.64 -0.26
N LYS A 140 -5.83 32.05 -0.87
CA LYS A 140 -4.44 32.50 -0.73
C LYS A 140 -4.15 33.80 -1.46
N GLU A 141 -4.98 34.15 -2.44
CA GLU A 141 -4.87 35.39 -3.21
C GLU A 141 -5.62 36.56 -2.53
N ILE A 142 -6.46 36.27 -1.52
CA ILE A 142 -7.15 37.29 -0.73
C ILE A 142 -6.10 38.04 0.08
N ASN A 143 -5.97 39.35 -0.17
CA ASN A 143 -5.16 40.22 0.66
C ASN A 143 -5.87 40.47 2.01
N PRO A 144 -5.32 40.01 3.14
CA PRO A 144 -5.99 40.15 4.44
C PRO A 144 -6.28 41.61 4.84
N SER A 145 -5.46 42.56 4.38
CA SER A 145 -5.63 43.99 4.69
C SER A 145 -6.75 44.66 3.91
N ASN A 146 -7.20 44.06 2.80
CA ASN A 146 -8.31 44.55 1.98
C ASN A 146 -9.34 43.43 1.79
N TRP A 147 -9.54 42.59 2.80
CA TRP A 147 -10.52 41.51 2.70
C TRP A 147 -11.92 42.10 2.76
N THR A 148 -12.70 41.89 1.69
CA THR A 148 -14.06 42.41 1.59
C THR A 148 -15.09 41.32 1.38
N ILE A 149 -16.28 41.49 1.98
CA ILE A 149 -17.44 40.61 1.84
C ILE A 149 -18.60 41.40 1.25
N GLY A 150 -19.32 40.81 0.29
CA GLY A 150 -20.48 41.41 -0.37
C GLY A 150 -20.50 41.17 -1.88
N PRO A 151 -21.61 41.49 -2.56
CA PRO A 151 -22.81 42.21 -2.08
C PRO A 151 -23.79 41.34 -1.25
N ILE A 152 -24.26 41.83 -0.09
CA ILE A 152 -25.21 41.12 0.79
C ILE A 152 -26.63 41.67 0.57
N GLY A 153 -27.59 40.80 0.21
CA GLY A 153 -28.97 41.20 -0.04
C GLY A 153 -29.11 42.19 -1.21
N PHE A 154 -29.80 43.31 -1.01
CA PHE A 154 -29.94 44.37 -2.02
C PHE A 154 -28.78 45.38 -2.02
N ALA A 155 -27.82 45.27 -1.09
CA ALA A 155 -26.71 46.21 -0.98
C ALA A 155 -25.67 45.93 -2.07
N SER A 156 -25.48 46.86 -3.00
CA SER A 156 -24.53 46.73 -4.12
C SER A 156 -23.08 47.07 -3.77
N PHE A 157 -22.74 47.12 -2.47
CA PHE A 157 -21.41 47.53 -1.99
C PHE A 157 -20.73 46.39 -1.22
N ASN A 158 -19.40 46.33 -1.35
CA ASN A 158 -18.56 45.41 -0.60
C ASN A 158 -18.13 46.07 0.71
N TRP A 159 -18.12 45.29 1.79
CA TRP A 159 -17.76 45.74 3.12
C TRP A 159 -16.40 45.17 3.51
N GLU A 160 -15.53 46.01 4.08
CA GLU A 160 -14.24 45.57 4.58
C GLU A 160 -14.40 44.82 5.92
N VAL A 161 -13.72 43.68 6.03
CA VAL A 161 -13.67 42.88 7.25
C VAL A 161 -12.65 43.48 8.21
N GLN A 162 -13.12 43.89 9.39
CA GLN A 162 -12.26 44.51 10.40
C GLN A 162 -11.62 43.46 11.31
N TYR A 163 -12.42 42.51 11.79
CA TYR A 163 -11.97 41.40 12.64
C TYR A 163 -12.97 40.25 12.61
N CYS A 164 -12.55 39.09 13.11
CA CYS A 164 -13.42 37.95 13.35
C CYS A 164 -13.51 37.66 14.84
N LEU A 165 -14.71 37.36 15.32
CA LEU A 165 -14.93 36.78 16.62
C LEU A 165 -15.16 35.28 16.43
N VAL A 166 -14.39 34.45 17.12
CA VAL A 166 -14.41 33.00 16.90
C VAL A 166 -14.66 32.26 18.21
N GLU A 167 -15.55 31.29 18.20
CA GLU A 167 -15.76 30.39 19.31
C GLU A 167 -14.58 29.42 19.41
N THR A 168 -13.95 29.32 20.58
CA THR A 168 -12.85 28.40 20.83
C THR A 168 -13.38 27.05 21.32
N ILE A 169 -13.02 25.97 20.61
CA ILE A 169 -13.44 24.61 20.94
C ILE A 169 -12.20 23.76 21.21
N ALA A 170 -12.22 22.98 22.30
CA ALA A 170 -11.17 22.01 22.56
C ALA A 170 -11.27 20.84 21.56
N PRO A 171 -10.20 20.53 20.78
CA PRO A 171 -10.24 19.47 19.78
C PRO A 171 -10.46 18.11 20.43
N ARG A 172 -11.39 17.32 19.89
CA ARG A 172 -11.72 15.97 20.39
C ARG A 172 -11.19 14.92 19.43
N CYS A 173 -9.93 14.53 19.58
CA CYS A 173 -9.37 13.36 18.89
C CYS A 173 -9.69 12.09 19.69
N GLN A 174 -10.26 11.08 19.04
CA GLN A 174 -10.54 9.78 19.66
C GLN A 174 -9.78 8.67 18.93
N LEU A 175 -9.26 7.72 19.70
CA LEU A 175 -8.76 6.47 19.13
C LEU A 175 -9.92 5.48 19.09
N GLN A 176 -10.38 5.14 17.89
CA GLN A 176 -11.41 4.13 17.70
C GLN A 176 -10.80 2.76 17.44
N PHE A 177 -11.50 1.72 17.90
CA PHE A 177 -11.09 0.33 17.77
C PHE A 177 -12.21 -0.53 17.21
N ASN A 178 -11.89 -1.33 16.20
CA ASN A 178 -12.81 -2.35 15.68
C ASN A 178 -12.52 -3.69 16.36
N LEU A 179 -13.28 -4.00 17.41
CA LEU A 179 -13.13 -5.26 18.18
C LEU A 179 -13.36 -6.50 17.32
N GLY A 180 -14.28 -6.45 16.35
CA GLY A 180 -14.57 -7.59 15.48
C GLY A 180 -13.35 -8.00 14.65
N ILE A 181 -12.73 -7.03 13.98
CA ILE A 181 -11.50 -7.27 13.20
C ILE A 181 -10.37 -7.72 14.12
N LEU A 182 -10.20 -7.09 15.28
CA LEU A 182 -9.16 -7.45 16.24
C LEU A 182 -9.31 -8.90 16.73
N ALA A 183 -10.52 -9.31 17.12
CA ALA A 183 -10.81 -10.66 17.58
C ALA A 183 -10.51 -11.70 16.48
N ILE A 184 -10.89 -11.41 15.23
CA ILE A 184 -10.57 -12.25 14.07
C ILE A 184 -9.05 -12.40 13.90
N VAL A 185 -8.31 -11.29 13.92
CA VAL A 185 -6.84 -11.30 13.79
C VAL A 185 -6.20 -12.10 14.93
N VAL A 186 -6.66 -11.92 16.17
CA VAL A 186 -6.17 -12.69 17.32
C VAL A 186 -6.45 -14.18 17.13
N ALA A 187 -7.65 -14.57 16.71
CA ALA A 187 -7.99 -15.97 16.45
C ALA A 187 -7.09 -16.60 15.38
N PHE A 188 -6.86 -15.94 14.25
CA PHE A 188 -5.95 -16.43 13.21
C PHE A 188 -4.50 -16.55 13.69
N ASN A 189 -4.03 -15.62 14.53
CA ASN A 189 -2.70 -15.72 15.13
C ASN A 189 -2.59 -16.89 16.12
N ILE A 190 -3.63 -17.16 16.92
CA ILE A 190 -3.68 -18.33 17.80
C ILE A 190 -3.60 -19.63 16.98
N VAL A 191 -4.37 -19.73 15.88
CA VAL A 191 -4.30 -20.89 14.97
C VAL A 191 -2.89 -21.04 14.40
N LYS A 192 -2.28 -19.94 13.92
CA LYS A 192 -0.91 -19.96 13.39
C LYS A 192 0.11 -20.45 14.42
N VAL A 193 0.08 -19.91 15.65
CA VAL A 193 0.97 -20.32 16.74
C VAL A 193 0.75 -21.78 17.10
N THR A 194 -0.49 -22.24 17.14
CA THR A 194 -0.84 -23.63 17.42
C THR A 194 -0.26 -24.56 16.34
N CYS A 195 -0.42 -24.21 15.06
CA CYS A 195 0.19 -24.97 13.96
C CYS A 195 1.72 -25.02 14.05
N ILE A 196 2.37 -23.89 14.35
CA ILE A 196 3.82 -23.82 14.55
C ILE A 196 4.25 -24.71 15.73
N ALA A 197 3.53 -24.68 16.85
CA ALA A 197 3.82 -25.49 18.02
C ALA A 197 3.63 -26.99 17.74
N ILE A 198 2.59 -27.38 17.00
CA ILE A 198 2.39 -28.77 16.57
C ILE A 198 3.56 -29.21 15.69
N VAL A 199 3.93 -28.42 14.68
CA VAL A 199 5.04 -28.73 13.78
C VAL A 199 6.37 -28.83 14.57
N ALA A 200 6.64 -27.89 15.47
CA ALA A 200 7.86 -27.87 16.28
C ALA A 200 7.95 -29.04 17.29
N THR A 201 6.82 -29.53 17.81
CA THR A 201 6.80 -30.64 18.78
C THR A 201 6.68 -32.02 18.14
N ARG A 202 6.15 -32.11 16.91
CA ARG A 202 5.90 -33.38 16.20
C ARG A 202 6.96 -33.72 15.16
N MET A 203 7.66 -32.75 14.57
CA MET A 203 8.76 -33.04 13.64
C MET A 203 9.95 -33.62 14.41
N ARG A 204 10.24 -34.91 14.16
CA ARG A 204 11.41 -35.61 14.69
C ARG A 204 12.46 -35.92 13.61
N ASP A 205 12.05 -35.85 12.36
CA ASP A 205 12.92 -36.12 11.21
C ASP A 205 13.69 -34.86 10.81
N ASN A 206 14.86 -35.05 10.20
CA ASN A 206 15.64 -33.95 9.65
C ASN A 206 14.96 -33.41 8.38
N PRO A 207 14.44 -32.16 8.39
CA PRO A 207 13.77 -31.61 7.22
C PRO A 207 14.79 -31.35 6.11
N LEU A 208 14.44 -31.75 4.87
CA LEU A 208 15.22 -31.42 3.68
C LEU A 208 14.86 -30.00 3.22
N VAL A 209 15.54 -29.00 3.79
CA VAL A 209 15.24 -27.58 3.56
C VAL A 209 15.91 -27.06 2.29
N THR A 210 17.14 -27.50 2.02
CA THR A 210 17.91 -27.11 0.84
C THR A 210 18.14 -28.25 -0.15
N LEU A 211 18.56 -27.88 -1.35
CA LEU A 211 19.07 -28.83 -2.34
C LEU A 211 20.25 -29.65 -1.79
N GLY A 212 21.14 -29.03 -1.01
CA GLY A 212 22.26 -29.71 -0.37
C GLY A 212 21.81 -30.72 0.68
N ASP A 213 20.77 -30.42 1.48
CA ASP A 213 20.21 -31.37 2.45
C ASP A 213 19.70 -32.63 1.73
N ALA A 214 18.99 -32.44 0.61
CA ALA A 214 18.50 -33.53 -0.21
C ALA A 214 19.65 -34.36 -0.82
N ILE A 215 20.67 -33.72 -1.40
CA ILE A 215 21.84 -34.42 -1.95
C ILE A 215 22.56 -35.19 -0.84
N ALA A 216 22.83 -34.57 0.32
CA ALA A 216 23.50 -35.22 1.43
C ALA A 216 22.72 -36.42 1.96
N SER A 217 21.39 -36.28 2.12
CA SER A 217 20.52 -37.36 2.58
C SER A 217 20.49 -38.54 1.61
N PHE A 218 20.31 -38.29 0.31
CA PHE A 218 20.26 -39.35 -0.70
C PHE A 218 21.63 -39.94 -1.02
N THR A 219 22.72 -39.21 -0.80
CA THR A 219 24.09 -39.74 -0.92
C THR A 219 24.38 -40.71 0.23
N ASN A 220 24.00 -40.35 1.47
CA ASN A 220 24.17 -41.21 2.64
C ASN A 220 23.25 -42.43 2.62
N ASN A 221 22.00 -42.25 2.18
CA ASN A 221 21.00 -43.31 2.09
C ASN A 221 20.38 -43.32 0.67
N PRO A 222 21.04 -43.95 -0.32
CA PRO A 222 20.54 -44.01 -1.69
C PRO A 222 19.20 -44.75 -1.79
N GLU A 223 18.23 -44.13 -2.46
CA GLU A 223 16.87 -44.66 -2.59
C GLU A 223 16.82 -45.81 -3.61
N PRO A 224 16.47 -47.05 -3.19
CA PRO A 224 16.48 -48.23 -4.07
C PRO A 224 15.60 -48.08 -5.32
N LEU A 225 14.46 -47.39 -5.20
CA LEU A 225 13.51 -47.16 -6.30
C LEU A 225 14.06 -46.27 -7.42
N THR A 226 15.18 -45.58 -7.19
CA THR A 226 15.81 -44.66 -8.15
C THR A 226 17.14 -45.16 -8.71
N LYS A 227 17.52 -46.39 -8.35
CA LYS A 227 18.75 -47.02 -8.84
C LYS A 227 18.71 -47.12 -10.37
N ASP A 228 19.87 -46.89 -11.00
CA ASP A 228 20.07 -46.92 -12.45
C ASP A 228 19.24 -45.86 -13.24
N MET A 229 18.67 -44.87 -12.56
CA MET A 229 17.92 -43.75 -13.19
C MET A 229 18.74 -42.46 -13.26
N CYS A 230 20.07 -42.55 -13.37
CA CYS A 230 21.03 -41.44 -13.17
C CYS A 230 20.80 -40.17 -14.02
N LEU A 231 20.11 -40.28 -15.17
CA LEU A 231 19.80 -39.15 -16.05
C LEU A 231 18.33 -38.69 -15.96
N MET A 232 17.59 -39.12 -14.95
CA MET A 232 16.20 -38.75 -14.73
C MET A 232 16.05 -37.23 -14.56
N SER A 233 15.14 -36.62 -15.33
CA SER A 233 14.78 -35.21 -15.20
C SER A 233 13.34 -35.05 -14.72
N GLN A 234 13.02 -33.90 -14.16
CA GLN A 234 11.66 -33.57 -13.71
C GLN A 234 10.62 -33.68 -14.85
N SER A 235 10.99 -33.31 -16.08
CA SER A 235 10.04 -33.30 -17.21
C SER A 235 9.54 -34.68 -17.61
N TYR A 236 10.37 -35.73 -17.42
CA TYR A 236 9.96 -37.12 -17.67
C TYR A 236 8.86 -37.57 -16.69
N LEU A 237 8.85 -37.04 -15.47
CA LEU A 237 7.83 -37.36 -14.46
C LEU A 237 6.52 -36.57 -14.66
N GLU A 238 6.59 -35.38 -15.23
CA GLU A 238 5.41 -34.53 -15.43
C GLU A 238 4.56 -34.94 -16.64
N HIS A 239 5.14 -35.57 -17.66
CA HIS A 239 4.46 -35.95 -18.91
C HIS A 239 4.77 -37.40 -19.33
N PRO A 240 4.23 -38.41 -18.63
CA PRO A 240 4.48 -39.83 -18.93
C PRO A 240 3.94 -40.28 -20.29
N ASP A 241 2.85 -39.67 -20.80
CA ASP A 241 2.21 -40.04 -22.08
C ASP A 241 3.06 -39.71 -23.33
N ARG A 242 4.14 -38.94 -23.18
CA ARG A 242 5.06 -38.61 -24.29
C ARG A 242 6.24 -39.56 -24.43
N SER A 243 6.38 -40.51 -23.51
CA SER A 243 7.39 -41.56 -23.58
C SER A 243 6.71 -42.89 -23.88
N GLU A 244 6.57 -43.21 -25.17
CA GLU A 244 6.55 -44.62 -25.57
C GLU A 244 7.87 -45.25 -25.07
N ASP A 245 7.76 -46.42 -24.43
CA ASP A 245 8.82 -47.22 -23.78
C ASP A 245 9.36 -46.75 -22.41
N THR A 246 8.56 -46.98 -21.37
CA THR A 246 8.99 -47.05 -19.95
C THR A 246 9.87 -48.29 -19.65
N THR A 247 10.54 -48.89 -20.64
CA THR A 247 11.23 -50.19 -20.51
C THR A 247 12.67 -50.22 -21.00
N SER A 248 13.29 -49.07 -21.29
CA SER A 248 14.69 -49.00 -21.73
C SER A 248 15.54 -48.16 -20.77
N LEU A 249 16.16 -48.86 -19.81
CA LEU A 249 17.03 -48.42 -18.70
C LEU A 249 18.32 -47.66 -19.11
N LEU A 250 18.44 -47.14 -20.33
CA LEU A 250 19.66 -46.52 -20.86
C LEU A 250 19.33 -45.28 -21.68
N ILE A 251 19.56 -44.11 -21.10
CA ILE A 251 19.37 -42.81 -21.77
C ILE A 251 20.75 -42.32 -22.22
N ALA A 252 20.88 -41.97 -23.51
CA ALA A 252 22.10 -41.33 -24.01
C ALA A 252 22.25 -39.93 -23.41
N TYR A 253 23.44 -39.61 -22.92
CA TYR A 253 23.72 -38.29 -22.37
C TYR A 253 23.70 -37.23 -23.48
N GLN A 254 22.86 -36.20 -23.34
CA GLN A 254 22.84 -35.08 -24.27
C GLN A 254 22.99 -33.74 -23.53
N PRO A 255 24.11 -33.02 -23.72
CA PRO A 255 24.29 -31.71 -23.09
C PRO A 255 23.31 -30.70 -23.70
N GLN A 256 22.58 -29.98 -22.84
CA GLN A 256 21.61 -28.98 -23.29
C GLN A 256 22.07 -27.56 -22.96
N LYS A 257 22.06 -26.68 -23.97
CA LYS A 257 22.22 -25.24 -23.76
C LYS A 257 20.83 -24.61 -23.68
N THR A 258 20.44 -24.18 -22.49
CA THR A 258 19.12 -23.56 -22.27
C THR A 258 19.26 -22.14 -21.72
N ARG A 259 18.24 -21.31 -21.94
CA ARG A 259 18.21 -19.98 -21.35
C ARG A 259 17.88 -20.12 -19.87
N TRP A 260 18.50 -19.32 -19.01
CA TRP A 260 18.24 -19.43 -17.57
C TRP A 260 16.76 -19.22 -17.24
N MET A 261 16.08 -18.33 -17.98
CA MET A 261 14.65 -18.03 -17.81
C MET A 261 13.72 -19.16 -18.21
N THR A 262 14.15 -20.09 -19.08
CA THR A 262 13.34 -21.25 -19.48
C THR A 262 13.27 -22.32 -18.40
N MET A 263 14.06 -22.18 -17.33
CA MET A 263 14.01 -23.05 -16.15
C MET A 263 12.71 -22.91 -15.36
N ALA A 264 12.08 -21.75 -15.42
CA ALA A 264 10.77 -21.55 -14.82
C ALA A 264 9.66 -21.92 -15.81
N SER A 265 8.69 -22.71 -15.34
CA SER A 265 7.53 -23.10 -16.16
C SER A 265 6.76 -21.88 -16.66
N ARG A 266 6.20 -21.97 -17.88
CA ARG A 266 5.33 -20.94 -18.48
C ARG A 266 4.23 -20.48 -17.53
N ARG A 267 3.70 -21.38 -16.68
CA ARG A 267 2.68 -21.03 -15.68
C ARG A 267 3.16 -19.95 -14.69
N HIS A 268 4.42 -20.01 -14.26
CA HIS A 268 4.99 -18.99 -13.36
C HIS A 268 5.11 -17.65 -14.07
N TRP A 269 5.56 -17.64 -15.32
CA TRP A 269 5.67 -16.43 -16.12
C TRP A 269 4.31 -15.80 -16.43
N ILE A 270 3.30 -16.62 -16.74
CA ILE A 270 1.93 -16.14 -16.96
C ILE A 270 1.36 -15.58 -15.67
N LEU A 271 1.49 -16.29 -14.55
CA LEU A 271 0.93 -15.87 -13.26
C LEU A 271 1.61 -14.60 -12.73
N ILE A 272 2.93 -14.50 -12.84
CA ILE A 272 3.64 -13.29 -12.43
C ILE A 272 3.30 -12.12 -13.35
N GLY A 273 3.33 -12.34 -14.67
CA GLY A 273 2.98 -11.32 -15.66
C GLY A 273 1.54 -10.83 -15.50
N SER A 274 0.59 -11.71 -15.22
CA SER A 274 -0.82 -11.34 -15.01
C SER A 274 -1.03 -10.57 -13.72
N LEU A 275 -0.40 -10.97 -12.60
CA LEU A 275 -0.47 -10.21 -11.36
C LEU A 275 0.17 -8.82 -11.50
N PHE A 276 1.29 -8.71 -12.22
CA PHE A 276 1.90 -7.42 -12.53
C PHE A 276 1.01 -6.54 -13.40
N LEU A 277 0.45 -7.12 -14.45
CA LEU A 277 -0.45 -6.39 -15.34
C LEU A 277 -1.68 -5.92 -14.57
N LEU A 278 -2.26 -6.76 -13.70
CA LEU A 278 -3.37 -6.39 -12.84
C LEU A 278 -3.00 -5.24 -11.90
N ALA A 279 -1.84 -5.32 -11.22
CA ALA A 279 -1.36 -4.26 -10.33
C ALA A 279 -1.08 -2.95 -11.10
N LEU A 280 -0.53 -3.03 -12.31
CA LEU A 280 -0.28 -1.86 -13.16
C LEU A 280 -1.58 -1.23 -13.67
N CYS A 281 -2.50 -2.04 -14.19
CA CYS A 281 -3.79 -1.56 -14.68
C CYS A 281 -4.64 -0.95 -13.57
N THR A 282 -4.66 -1.56 -12.38
CA THR A 282 -5.39 -1.01 -11.22
C THR A 282 -4.77 0.29 -10.75
N THR A 283 -3.45 0.38 -10.59
CA THR A 283 -2.77 1.63 -10.18
C THR A 283 -2.94 2.76 -11.20
N LEU A 284 -2.78 2.48 -12.50
CA LEU A 284 -3.01 3.47 -13.56
C LEU A 284 -4.48 3.86 -13.68
N GLY A 285 -5.40 2.92 -13.49
CA GLY A 285 -6.84 3.17 -13.48
C GLY A 285 -7.26 4.10 -12.34
N PHE A 286 -6.80 3.81 -11.11
CA PHE A 286 -7.05 4.68 -9.97
C PHE A 286 -6.38 6.05 -10.11
N LEU A 287 -5.15 6.11 -10.64
CA LEU A 287 -4.48 7.38 -10.90
C LEU A 287 -5.23 8.21 -11.94
N GLY A 288 -5.63 7.60 -13.05
CA GLY A 288 -6.40 8.26 -14.10
C GLY A 288 -7.75 8.75 -13.59
N TYR A 289 -8.43 7.94 -12.78
CA TYR A 289 -9.66 8.33 -12.10
C TYR A 289 -9.45 9.52 -11.16
N ALA A 290 -8.43 9.49 -10.30
CA ALA A 290 -8.10 10.56 -9.37
C ALA A 290 -7.76 11.87 -10.09
N ILE A 291 -6.90 11.83 -11.12
CA ILE A 291 -6.56 13.01 -11.92
C ILE A 291 -7.79 13.57 -12.62
N ASN A 292 -8.64 12.71 -13.19
CA ASN A 292 -9.86 13.15 -13.85
C ASN A 292 -10.82 13.85 -12.88
N LYS A 293 -11.01 13.28 -11.68
CA LYS A 293 -11.84 13.88 -10.63
C LYS A 293 -11.28 15.20 -10.10
N LEU A 294 -9.98 15.25 -9.83
CA LEU A 294 -9.32 16.48 -9.38
C LEU A 294 -9.40 17.60 -10.42
N ASN A 295 -9.31 17.26 -11.70
CA ASN A 295 -9.45 18.23 -12.79
C ASN A 295 -10.89 18.72 -12.98
N ILE A 296 -11.88 17.82 -12.92
CA ILE A 296 -13.30 18.19 -13.13
C ILE A 296 -13.85 18.99 -11.93
N ASN A 297 -13.57 18.54 -10.71
CA ASN A 297 -14.18 19.12 -9.51
C ASN A 297 -13.42 20.33 -8.95
N TYR A 298 -12.10 20.38 -9.14
CA TYR A 298 -11.24 21.38 -8.49
C TYR A 298 -10.31 22.13 -9.45
N GLY A 299 -10.36 21.84 -10.76
CA GLY A 299 -9.47 22.47 -11.75
C GLY A 299 -7.98 22.17 -11.55
N ILE A 300 -7.60 21.23 -10.69
CA ILE A 300 -6.21 20.95 -10.33
C ILE A 300 -5.51 20.29 -11.51
N ARG A 301 -4.48 20.97 -12.02
CA ARG A 301 -3.66 20.53 -13.16
C ARG A 301 -2.17 20.62 -12.85
N GLY A 302 -1.42 19.64 -13.34
CA GLY A 302 0.04 19.62 -13.28
C GLY A 302 0.62 18.88 -12.08
N LEU A 303 1.89 18.48 -12.21
CA LEU A 303 2.56 17.64 -11.21
C LEU A 303 2.85 18.37 -9.89
N SER A 304 3.08 19.69 -9.96
CA SER A 304 3.40 20.53 -8.79
C SER A 304 2.22 20.63 -7.82
N SER A 305 1.02 20.89 -8.33
CA SER A 305 -0.21 20.97 -7.53
C SER A 305 -0.58 19.60 -6.95
N LEU A 306 -0.43 18.52 -7.73
CA LEU A 306 -0.59 17.14 -7.22
C LEU A 306 0.40 16.81 -6.09
N TRP A 307 1.62 17.34 -6.14
CA TRP A 307 2.61 17.15 -5.07
C TRP A 307 2.27 17.97 -3.81
N GLN A 308 1.64 19.13 -3.96
CA GLN A 308 1.22 19.97 -2.84
C GLN A 308 0.10 19.34 -1.99
N LEU A 309 -0.71 18.43 -2.55
CA LEU A 309 -1.64 17.59 -1.78
C LEU A 309 -0.92 16.79 -0.68
N GLY A 310 0.36 16.49 -0.89
CA GLY A 310 1.18 15.76 0.06
C GLY A 310 0.93 14.25 0.03
N ILE A 311 1.91 13.50 0.53
CA ILE A 311 1.83 12.05 0.67
C ILE A 311 1.32 11.71 2.07
N GLY A 312 0.32 10.83 2.18
CA GLY A 312 -0.24 10.39 3.46
C GLY A 312 -1.01 11.46 4.24
N ARG A 313 -1.52 12.51 3.56
CA ARG A 313 -2.33 13.56 4.16
C ARG A 313 -3.76 13.48 3.65
N ALA A 314 -4.72 13.55 4.56
CA ALA A 314 -6.13 13.68 4.22
C ALA A 314 -6.45 15.13 3.91
N SER A 315 -7.09 15.38 2.78
CA SER A 315 -7.69 16.65 2.39
C SER A 315 -9.11 16.43 1.89
N SER A 316 -9.90 17.49 1.79
CA SER A 316 -11.23 17.39 1.18
C SER A 316 -11.20 16.98 -0.29
N GLU A 317 -10.08 17.27 -0.97
CA GLU A 317 -9.89 17.09 -2.40
C GLU A 317 -9.53 15.65 -2.79
N ASN A 318 -8.91 14.88 -1.89
CA ASN A 318 -8.42 13.52 -2.16
C ASN A 318 -9.29 12.39 -1.58
N ILE A 319 -10.35 12.74 -0.86
CA ILE A 319 -11.36 11.81 -0.35
C ILE A 319 -12.10 11.08 -1.50
N ILE A 320 -12.26 9.77 -1.39
CA ILE A 320 -13.13 9.00 -2.30
C ILE A 320 -14.59 9.13 -1.83
N THR A 321 -15.31 10.07 -2.42
CA THR A 321 -16.79 10.17 -2.33
C THR A 321 -17.37 10.11 -3.74
N ALA A 322 -17.49 8.90 -4.28
CA ALA A 322 -17.92 8.72 -5.66
C ALA A 322 -19.38 8.25 -5.74
N PRO A 323 -20.31 9.04 -6.30
CA PRO A 323 -21.62 8.52 -6.70
C PRO A 323 -21.40 7.45 -7.78
N GLY A 324 -21.56 6.18 -7.41
CA GLY A 324 -21.30 5.02 -8.29
C GLY A 324 -20.48 3.90 -7.63
N TRP A 325 -19.75 4.19 -6.56
CA TRP A 325 -19.19 3.14 -5.71
C TRP A 325 -20.20 2.86 -4.62
N ALA A 326 -20.85 1.70 -4.65
CA ALA A 326 -21.82 1.26 -3.64
C ALA A 326 -21.13 0.87 -2.31
N ILE A 327 -20.23 1.73 -1.83
CA ILE A 327 -19.57 1.59 -0.54
C ILE A 327 -20.49 2.25 0.50
N PRO A 328 -20.87 1.55 1.58
CA PRO A 328 -21.62 2.17 2.66
C PRO A 328 -20.86 3.38 3.19
N THR A 329 -21.52 4.53 3.34
CA THR A 329 -20.90 5.79 3.80
C THR A 329 -21.15 6.07 5.28
N GLN A 330 -21.97 5.26 5.95
CA GLN A 330 -22.32 5.44 7.36
C GLN A 330 -22.29 4.12 8.13
N GLY A 331 -21.90 4.23 9.40
CA GLY A 331 -21.94 3.16 10.38
C GLY A 331 -20.88 2.07 10.21
N TYR A 332 -21.02 1.00 10.99
CA TYR A 332 -20.03 -0.06 11.11
C TYR A 332 -19.66 -0.77 9.78
N GLN A 333 -20.61 -0.88 8.85
CA GLN A 333 -20.35 -1.49 7.54
C GLN A 333 -19.44 -0.63 6.65
N ALA A 334 -19.53 0.71 6.76
CA ALA A 334 -18.67 1.64 6.03
C ALA A 334 -17.20 1.47 6.43
N ILE A 335 -16.96 1.36 7.73
CA ILE A 335 -15.62 1.14 8.29
C ILE A 335 -15.04 -0.19 7.78
N ILE A 336 -15.80 -1.29 7.82
CA ILE A 336 -15.32 -2.59 7.34
C ILE A 336 -15.02 -2.54 5.84
N ALA A 337 -15.96 -2.05 5.03
CA ALA A 337 -15.79 -2.02 3.57
C ALA A 337 -14.54 -1.22 3.19
N SER A 338 -14.33 -0.09 3.86
CA SER A 338 -13.21 0.79 3.58
C SER A 338 -11.86 0.25 4.09
N VAL A 339 -11.85 -0.41 5.25
CA VAL A 339 -10.66 -1.15 5.73
C VAL A 339 -10.27 -2.25 4.75
N LEU A 340 -11.24 -3.02 4.24
CA LEU A 340 -10.97 -4.06 3.25
C LEU A 340 -10.42 -3.45 1.97
N LEU A 341 -11.08 -2.40 1.46
CA LEU A 341 -10.65 -1.71 0.24
C LEU A 341 -9.21 -1.20 0.37
N ALA A 342 -8.85 -0.61 1.52
CA ALA A 342 -7.51 -0.09 1.75
C ALA A 342 -6.42 -1.16 1.83
N ASN A 343 -6.79 -2.40 2.18
CA ASN A 343 -5.84 -3.50 2.35
C ASN A 343 -5.79 -4.48 1.15
N ILE A 344 -6.74 -4.42 0.21
CA ILE A 344 -6.71 -5.24 -1.02
C ILE A 344 -5.41 -5.04 -1.83
N PRO A 345 -4.93 -3.81 -2.09
CA PRO A 345 -3.67 -3.60 -2.79
C PRO A 345 -2.48 -4.26 -2.06
N GLN A 346 -2.43 -4.13 -0.73
CA GLN A 346 -1.40 -4.74 0.11
C GLN A 346 -1.38 -6.27 -0.05
N LEU A 347 -2.55 -6.90 -0.16
CA LEU A 347 -2.66 -8.34 -0.43
C LEU A 347 -2.12 -8.72 -1.82
N ILE A 348 -2.47 -7.95 -2.85
CA ILE A 348 -1.98 -8.19 -4.23
C ILE A 348 -0.44 -8.09 -4.27
N PHE A 349 0.13 -7.05 -3.66
CA PHE A 349 1.59 -6.90 -3.58
C PHE A 349 2.27 -8.01 -2.78
N SER A 350 1.65 -8.49 -1.70
CA SER A 350 2.13 -9.65 -0.95
C SER A 350 2.17 -10.91 -1.81
N MET A 351 1.12 -11.15 -2.61
CA MET A 351 1.06 -12.28 -3.53
C MET A 351 2.12 -12.19 -4.63
N ILE A 352 2.31 -11.00 -5.20
CA ILE A 352 3.38 -10.72 -6.16
C ILE A 352 4.74 -11.07 -5.56
N TYR A 353 5.02 -10.61 -4.34
CA TYR A 353 6.27 -10.91 -3.64
C TYR A 353 6.48 -12.42 -3.46
N LEU A 354 5.46 -13.16 -2.99
CA LEU A 354 5.54 -14.60 -2.78
C LEU A 354 5.83 -15.36 -4.09
N VAL A 355 5.12 -15.01 -5.17
CA VAL A 355 5.30 -15.63 -6.49
C VAL A 355 6.68 -15.30 -7.05
N PHE A 356 7.11 -14.04 -6.96
CA PHE A 356 8.44 -13.62 -7.41
C PHE A 356 9.56 -14.30 -6.62
N ASN A 357 9.42 -14.39 -5.29
CA ASN A 357 10.38 -15.09 -4.43
C ASN A 357 10.45 -16.59 -4.77
N SER A 358 9.31 -17.23 -5.05
CA SER A 358 9.25 -18.62 -5.52
C SER A 358 9.95 -18.79 -6.89
N LEU A 359 9.72 -17.86 -7.82
CA LEU A 359 10.39 -17.85 -9.12
C LEU A 359 11.91 -17.72 -8.98
N CYS A 360 12.39 -16.73 -8.22
CA CYS A 360 13.81 -16.54 -7.95
C CYS A 360 14.42 -17.79 -7.31
N THR A 361 13.75 -18.38 -6.33
CA THR A 361 14.20 -19.62 -5.67
C THR A 361 14.42 -20.74 -6.68
N LYS A 362 13.47 -20.97 -7.60
CA LYS A 362 13.60 -21.99 -8.66
C LYS A 362 14.77 -21.71 -9.59
N LEU A 363 14.92 -20.45 -10.01
CA LEU A 363 16.00 -20.03 -10.89
C LEU A 363 17.38 -20.20 -10.23
N PHE A 364 17.54 -19.84 -8.96
CA PHE A 364 18.79 -20.02 -8.23
C PHE A 364 19.09 -21.49 -7.90
N LEU A 365 18.06 -22.28 -7.59
CA LEU A 365 18.21 -23.72 -7.40
C LEU A 365 18.73 -24.39 -8.67
N ALA A 366 18.18 -24.03 -9.83
CA ALA A 366 18.66 -24.52 -11.12
C ALA A 366 20.13 -24.15 -11.39
N LEU A 367 20.53 -22.91 -11.06
CA LEU A 367 21.94 -22.49 -11.17
C LEU A 367 22.84 -23.29 -10.25
N GLU A 368 22.42 -23.50 -9.00
CA GLU A 368 23.21 -24.23 -8.01
C GLU A 368 23.41 -25.68 -8.45
N TRP A 369 22.31 -26.35 -8.84
CA TRP A 369 22.30 -27.71 -9.40
C TRP A 369 23.23 -27.87 -10.59
N SER A 370 23.07 -27.04 -11.64
CA SER A 370 23.89 -27.17 -12.85
C SER A 370 25.37 -26.88 -12.59
N SER A 371 25.69 -26.08 -11.57
CA SER A 371 27.07 -25.73 -11.26
C SER A 371 27.91 -26.90 -10.76
N TYR A 372 27.29 -27.96 -10.24
CA TYR A 372 27.97 -29.18 -9.81
C TYR A 372 28.43 -30.08 -10.97
N ALA A 373 27.92 -29.87 -12.18
CA ALA A 373 28.42 -30.56 -13.38
C ALA A 373 29.86 -30.14 -13.72
N HIS A 374 30.17 -28.86 -13.51
CA HIS A 374 31.44 -28.28 -13.93
C HIS A 374 32.43 -28.10 -12.79
N SER A 375 31.96 -27.88 -11.57
CA SER A 375 32.80 -27.52 -10.43
C SER A 375 32.57 -28.44 -9.25
N ARG A 376 33.67 -28.92 -8.66
CA ARG A 376 33.64 -29.58 -7.36
C ARG A 376 33.44 -28.54 -6.26
N LYS A 377 32.37 -28.67 -5.48
CA LYS A 377 31.97 -27.67 -4.47
C LYS A 377 31.37 -28.35 -3.23
N PRO A 378 31.58 -27.78 -2.03
CA PRO A 378 30.89 -28.26 -0.83
C PRO A 378 29.37 -28.02 -0.94
N LEU A 379 28.60 -28.92 -0.35
CA LEU A 379 27.14 -28.81 -0.31
C LEU A 379 26.71 -27.65 0.60
N ARG A 380 25.67 -26.94 0.19
CA ARG A 380 25.02 -25.90 1.00
C ARG A 380 23.81 -26.47 1.73
N VAL A 381 23.92 -26.64 3.04
CA VAL A 381 22.98 -27.38 3.89
C VAL A 381 22.45 -26.51 5.02
N SER A 382 21.34 -26.92 5.63
CA SER A 382 20.73 -26.24 6.78
C SER A 382 21.52 -26.43 8.08
N ASP A 383 22.07 -27.62 8.31
CA ASP A 383 22.93 -27.94 9.46
C ASP A 383 24.32 -28.44 8.96
N PRO A 384 25.33 -27.55 8.86
CA PRO A 384 26.60 -27.89 8.22
C PRO A 384 27.53 -28.70 9.13
N HIS A 385 28.11 -29.76 8.56
CA HIS A 385 29.20 -30.54 9.16
C HIS A 385 30.37 -30.67 8.18
N GLY A 386 31.60 -30.76 8.69
CA GLY A 386 32.80 -30.88 7.85
C GLY A 386 33.05 -29.67 6.93
N ASP A 387 33.25 -29.91 5.63
CA ASP A 387 33.51 -28.84 4.64
C ASP A 387 32.22 -28.22 4.08
N GLN A 388 31.05 -28.70 4.52
CA GLN A 388 29.76 -28.18 4.08
C GLN A 388 29.57 -26.71 4.48
N ARG A 389 28.76 -25.99 3.70
CA ARG A 389 28.47 -24.58 3.94
C ARG A 389 27.07 -24.42 4.49
N SER A 390 26.92 -23.60 5.52
CA SER A 390 25.60 -23.19 5.99
C SER A 390 24.84 -22.42 4.89
N THR A 391 23.55 -22.70 4.76
CA THR A 391 22.63 -21.81 4.08
C THR A 391 22.07 -20.76 5.04
N TYR A 392 21.69 -19.60 4.49
CA TYR A 392 20.73 -18.75 5.17
C TYR A 392 19.33 -19.41 5.08
N PHE A 393 18.43 -19.04 5.99
CA PHE A 393 17.02 -19.49 6.03
C PHE A 393 16.27 -19.30 4.69
N LEU A 394 16.80 -18.46 3.78
CA LEU A 394 16.29 -18.25 2.43
C LEU A 394 17.23 -18.92 1.41
N ASN A 395 16.67 -19.73 0.51
CA ASN A 395 17.44 -20.39 -0.58
C ASN A 395 18.09 -19.38 -1.55
N ILE A 396 17.60 -18.15 -1.61
CA ILE A 396 18.13 -17.08 -2.47
C ILE A 396 19.37 -16.42 -1.85
N PRO A 397 20.43 -16.13 -2.63
CA PRO A 397 21.61 -15.43 -2.11
C PRO A 397 21.26 -14.06 -1.50
N PHE A 398 21.88 -13.72 -0.37
CA PHE A 398 21.62 -12.48 0.38
C PHE A 398 21.70 -11.21 -0.49
N ARG A 399 22.62 -11.16 -1.46
CA ARG A 399 22.79 -10.04 -2.40
C ARG A 399 21.55 -9.76 -3.25
N PHE A 400 20.65 -10.73 -3.41
CA PHE A 400 19.37 -10.58 -4.10
C PHE A 400 18.20 -10.56 -3.11
N GLY A 401 18.22 -11.44 -2.11
CA GLY A 401 17.13 -11.55 -1.14
C GLY A 401 16.94 -10.31 -0.26
N PHE A 402 18.03 -9.70 0.21
CA PHE A 402 17.94 -8.52 1.08
C PHE A 402 17.42 -7.28 0.35
N PRO A 403 17.96 -6.88 -0.83
CA PRO A 403 17.36 -5.78 -1.60
C PRO A 403 15.89 -6.02 -1.96
N LEU A 404 15.52 -7.26 -2.28
CA LEU A 404 14.13 -7.63 -2.55
C LEU A 404 13.23 -7.43 -1.32
N MET A 405 13.71 -7.80 -0.13
CA MET A 405 12.97 -7.59 1.12
C MET A 405 12.82 -6.10 1.46
N VAL A 406 13.91 -5.33 1.40
CA VAL A 406 13.88 -3.87 1.63
C VAL A 406 12.90 -3.21 0.67
N TYR A 407 12.95 -3.58 -0.61
CA TYR A 407 12.03 -3.07 -1.60
C TYR A 407 10.58 -3.42 -1.31
N SER A 408 10.29 -4.67 -0.95
CA SER A 408 8.93 -5.10 -0.56
C SER A 408 8.42 -4.29 0.63
N VAL A 409 9.24 -4.10 1.66
CA VAL A 409 8.88 -3.28 2.84
C VAL A 409 8.59 -1.83 2.42
N LEU A 410 9.45 -1.23 1.59
CA LEU A 410 9.24 0.13 1.10
C LEU A 410 7.97 0.26 0.25
N LEU A 411 7.65 -0.71 -0.60
CA LEU A 411 6.40 -0.71 -1.37
C LEU A 411 5.18 -0.82 -0.48
N HIS A 412 5.18 -1.73 0.50
CA HIS A 412 4.08 -1.86 1.46
C HIS A 412 3.90 -0.58 2.27
N TRP A 413 4.99 0.06 2.68
CA TRP A 413 4.95 1.35 3.36
C TRP A 413 4.39 2.45 2.47
N LEU A 414 4.89 2.60 1.24
CA LEU A 414 4.38 3.58 0.28
C LEU A 414 2.88 3.40 0.04
N LEU A 415 2.43 2.16 -0.18
CA LEU A 415 1.00 1.84 -0.33
C LEU A 415 0.17 2.21 0.90
N SER A 416 0.74 2.14 2.10
CA SER A 416 0.04 2.54 3.33
C SER A 416 -0.11 4.05 3.48
N GLN A 417 0.78 4.82 2.85
CA GLN A 417 0.68 6.28 2.74
C GLN A 417 -0.13 6.70 1.51
N SER A 418 -0.38 5.74 0.65
CA SER A 418 -1.18 5.89 -0.52
C SER A 418 -2.64 5.66 -0.12
N ILE A 419 -3.08 4.44 0.13
CA ILE A 419 -4.48 4.17 0.47
C ILE A 419 -4.61 3.93 1.98
N PHE A 420 -5.35 4.79 2.67
CA PHE A 420 -5.52 4.68 4.11
C PHE A 420 -6.90 5.12 4.61
N VAL A 421 -7.34 4.43 5.66
CA VAL A 421 -8.61 4.73 6.32
C VAL A 421 -8.44 5.99 7.16
N VAL A 422 -9.30 6.98 6.90
CA VAL A 422 -9.52 8.14 7.77
C VAL A 422 -10.89 7.95 8.41
N ALA A 423 -11.04 8.38 9.65
CA ALA A 423 -12.33 8.51 10.30
C ALA A 423 -12.45 9.98 10.69
N ILE A 424 -13.42 10.67 10.12
CA ILE A 424 -13.64 12.08 10.39
C ILE A 424 -14.89 12.12 11.24
N THR A 425 -14.83 12.74 12.41
CA THR A 425 -16.00 12.88 13.27
C THR A 425 -16.49 14.32 13.17
N ALA A 426 -17.47 14.57 12.30
CA ALA A 426 -18.52 15.52 12.63
C ALA A 426 -19.79 14.73 12.96
N TRP A 427 -20.88 15.40 13.32
CA TRP A 427 -22.15 14.73 13.48
C TRP A 427 -22.58 14.06 12.17
N ASN A 428 -22.29 12.75 12.09
CA ASN A 428 -22.54 11.76 11.04
C ASN A 428 -21.63 11.75 9.79
N GLY A 429 -20.65 10.84 9.81
CA GLY A 429 -20.10 10.19 8.62
C GLY A 429 -18.63 9.80 8.77
N ASP A 430 -18.27 8.52 8.56
CA ASP A 430 -16.87 8.07 8.51
C ASP A 430 -16.45 7.89 7.04
N VAL A 431 -15.32 8.47 6.62
CA VAL A 431 -14.89 8.47 5.20
C VAL A 431 -13.40 8.20 5.03
N VAL A 432 -13.10 7.33 4.06
CA VAL A 432 -11.76 6.78 3.78
C VAL A 432 -11.09 7.43 2.57
N ASP A 433 -9.77 7.57 2.68
CA ASP A 433 -8.92 8.33 1.76
C ASP A 433 -7.98 7.44 0.93
N THR A 434 -7.62 7.92 -0.26
CA THR A 434 -6.62 7.32 -1.15
C THR A 434 -5.75 8.36 -1.87
N ALA A 435 -4.44 8.28 -1.67
CA ALA A 435 -3.38 8.69 -2.58
C ALA A 435 -2.68 7.44 -3.20
N ASN A 436 -1.83 7.58 -4.22
CA ASN A 436 -1.12 6.47 -4.88
C ASN A 436 0.36 6.81 -5.11
N THR A 437 1.27 5.82 -4.93
CA THR A 437 2.68 5.95 -5.34
C THR A 437 3.06 4.82 -6.32
N ILE A 438 3.53 5.22 -7.51
CA ILE A 438 3.99 4.31 -8.57
C ILE A 438 5.49 4.09 -8.40
N VAL A 439 5.88 3.04 -7.67
CA VAL A 439 7.30 2.60 -7.62
C VAL A 439 7.46 1.10 -7.94
N GLY A 440 6.35 0.35 -8.08
CA GLY A 440 6.36 -1.12 -8.17
C GLY A 440 7.06 -1.77 -9.38
N GLY A 441 7.32 -1.04 -10.47
CA GLY A 441 7.71 -1.63 -11.75
C GLY A 441 9.23 -1.78 -12.03
N SER A 442 10.08 -0.93 -11.45
CA SER A 442 11.46 -0.75 -11.94
C SER A 442 12.42 -1.92 -11.62
N LEU A 443 12.27 -2.55 -10.46
CA LEU A 443 13.16 -3.63 -10.01
C LEU A 443 12.88 -4.98 -10.70
N ILE A 444 11.63 -5.23 -11.09
CA ILE A 444 11.25 -6.50 -11.72
C ILE A 444 11.56 -6.48 -13.20
N LEU A 445 11.42 -5.34 -13.87
CA LEU A 445 12.00 -5.10 -15.20
C LEU A 445 13.52 -5.29 -15.17
N SER A 446 14.21 -4.84 -14.12
CA SER A 446 15.65 -5.05 -13.94
C SER A 446 16.00 -6.53 -13.72
N SER A 447 15.21 -7.27 -12.94
CA SER A 447 15.40 -8.72 -12.73
C SER A 447 15.09 -9.55 -13.98
N LEU A 448 14.08 -9.15 -14.76
CA LEU A 448 13.73 -9.72 -16.05
C LEU A 448 14.84 -9.48 -17.07
N ALA A 449 15.43 -8.27 -17.08
CA ALA A 449 16.56 -7.93 -17.93
C ALA A 449 17.80 -8.78 -17.59
N VAL A 450 18.20 -8.85 -16.31
CA VAL A 450 19.34 -9.69 -15.87
C VAL A 450 19.08 -11.18 -16.17
N GLY A 451 17.84 -11.63 -16.00
CA GLY A 451 17.43 -12.98 -16.34
C GLY A 451 17.51 -13.30 -17.83
N TYR A 452 17.06 -12.37 -18.69
CA TYR A 452 17.00 -12.54 -20.14
C TYR A 452 18.38 -12.74 -20.79
N PHE A 453 19.40 -12.01 -20.31
CA PHE A 453 20.75 -12.07 -20.89
C PHE A 453 21.62 -13.21 -20.36
N LYS A 454 21.20 -13.92 -19.29
CA LYS A 454 21.99 -15.00 -18.71
C LYS A 454 21.63 -16.35 -19.32
N HIS A 455 22.62 -16.98 -19.96
CA HIS A 455 22.51 -18.36 -20.43
C HIS A 455 23.02 -19.35 -19.39
N LEU A 456 22.39 -20.53 -19.33
CA LEU A 456 22.83 -21.63 -18.48
C LEU A 456 23.32 -22.79 -19.35
N GLN A 457 24.51 -23.28 -19.04
CA GLN A 457 25.00 -24.55 -19.57
C GLN A 457 24.42 -25.65 -18.67
N CYS A 458 23.47 -26.42 -19.20
CA CYS A 458 22.80 -27.51 -18.48
C CYS A 458 23.41 -28.82 -18.96
N ASP A 459 24.61 -29.10 -18.48
CA ASP A 459 25.28 -30.40 -18.67
C ASP A 459 24.72 -31.45 -17.71
N MET A 460 23.84 -31.07 -16.78
CA MET A 460 23.19 -31.98 -15.86
C MET A 460 21.67 -31.98 -16.07
N PRO A 461 21.01 -33.15 -16.09
CA PRO A 461 19.55 -33.23 -16.18
C PRO A 461 18.89 -32.44 -15.07
N LEU A 462 17.85 -31.69 -15.42
CA LEU A 462 17.21 -30.77 -14.50
C LEU A 462 16.31 -31.52 -13.53
N ALA A 463 16.70 -31.57 -12.25
CA ALA A 463 15.88 -32.16 -11.21
C ALA A 463 14.85 -31.18 -10.61
N GLY A 464 15.10 -29.87 -10.71
CA GLY A 464 14.24 -28.86 -10.10
C GLY A 464 14.08 -29.11 -8.60
N SER A 465 12.85 -29.07 -8.09
CA SER A 465 12.53 -29.42 -6.70
C SER A 465 11.99 -30.86 -6.56
N CYS A 466 12.19 -31.72 -7.56
CA CYS A 466 11.70 -33.09 -7.55
C CYS A 466 12.66 -33.99 -6.77
N SER A 467 12.25 -34.44 -5.57
CA SER A 467 13.06 -35.32 -4.72
C SER A 467 13.46 -36.62 -5.44
N LYS A 468 12.58 -37.20 -6.24
CA LYS A 468 12.86 -38.43 -7.02
C LYS A 468 13.96 -38.23 -8.05
N ALA A 469 13.98 -37.10 -8.75
CA ALA A 469 15.03 -36.77 -9.72
C ALA A 469 16.37 -36.46 -9.02
N ILE A 470 16.33 -35.82 -7.85
CA ILE A 470 17.53 -35.58 -7.04
C ILE A 470 18.11 -36.92 -6.54
N ALA A 471 17.26 -37.79 -5.98
CA ALA A 471 17.66 -39.10 -5.47
C ALA A 471 18.27 -39.99 -6.56
N ALA A 472 17.72 -39.97 -7.77
CA ALA A 472 18.25 -40.70 -8.91
C ALA A 472 19.69 -40.30 -9.29
N ALA A 473 20.10 -39.06 -9.01
CA ALA A 473 21.47 -38.59 -9.24
C ALA A 473 22.44 -38.94 -8.08
N CYS A 474 21.96 -39.49 -6.96
CA CYS A 474 22.72 -39.72 -5.73
C CYS A 474 22.90 -41.23 -5.43
N HIS A 475 23.65 -41.92 -6.28
CA HIS A 475 24.08 -43.31 -6.14
C HIS A 475 25.61 -43.42 -6.32
N PRO A 476 26.43 -42.82 -5.43
CA PRO A 476 27.89 -42.87 -5.52
C PRO A 476 28.46 -44.26 -5.23
N PRO A 477 29.69 -44.55 -5.67
CA PRO A 477 30.48 -45.67 -5.17
C PRO A 477 30.90 -45.43 -3.70
N GLU A 478 31.27 -46.49 -2.98
CA GLU A 478 31.65 -46.41 -1.54
C GLU A 478 32.77 -45.41 -1.27
N ASP A 479 33.79 -45.35 -2.13
CA ASP A 479 34.93 -44.44 -1.99
C ASP A 479 34.59 -42.95 -2.24
N GLY A 480 33.38 -42.67 -2.72
CA GLY A 480 32.89 -41.34 -3.11
C GLY A 480 31.57 -40.92 -2.44
N SER A 481 31.12 -41.65 -1.43
CA SER A 481 29.80 -41.47 -0.81
C SER A 481 29.75 -40.47 0.33
N ASP A 482 30.83 -39.73 0.58
CA ASP A 482 30.96 -38.81 1.73
C ASP A 482 30.43 -37.40 1.39
N PRO A 483 29.21 -37.02 1.83
CA PRO A 483 28.63 -35.72 1.50
C PRO A 483 29.21 -34.56 2.32
N LEU A 484 30.07 -34.84 3.31
CA LEU A 484 30.75 -33.81 4.10
C LEU A 484 31.89 -33.15 3.32
N LYS A 485 32.34 -33.80 2.24
CA LYS A 485 33.38 -33.32 1.33
C LYS A 485 32.80 -32.61 0.11
N PRO A 486 33.61 -31.83 -0.61
CA PRO A 486 33.20 -31.23 -1.88
C PRO A 486 32.74 -32.26 -2.92
N MET A 487 31.49 -32.13 -3.37
CA MET A 487 30.85 -33.02 -4.34
C MET A 487 30.98 -32.46 -5.76
N LYS A 488 31.01 -33.37 -6.75
CA LYS A 488 30.87 -33.05 -8.17
C LYS A 488 29.99 -34.12 -8.81
N TRP A 489 29.20 -33.73 -9.81
CA TRP A 489 28.40 -34.66 -10.61
C TRP A 489 29.18 -35.07 -11.86
N GLY A 490 29.23 -36.38 -12.15
CA GLY A 490 29.93 -36.92 -13.30
C GLY A 490 29.98 -38.44 -13.31
N VAL A 491 30.73 -39.00 -14.26
CA VAL A 491 30.89 -40.45 -14.42
C VAL A 491 31.72 -41.01 -13.26
N VAL A 492 31.18 -42.01 -12.55
CA VAL A 492 31.78 -42.59 -11.33
C VAL A 492 32.25 -44.03 -11.51
N SER A 493 31.58 -44.83 -12.32
CA SER A 493 31.93 -46.23 -12.53
C SER A 493 31.36 -46.76 -13.85
N LYS A 494 31.93 -47.85 -14.35
CA LYS A 494 31.38 -48.63 -15.45
C LYS A 494 30.60 -49.81 -14.86
N LEU A 495 29.41 -50.10 -15.38
CA LEU A 495 28.68 -51.29 -14.94
C LEU A 495 29.43 -52.56 -15.43
N PRO A 496 29.60 -53.60 -14.59
CA PRO A 496 30.38 -54.79 -14.95
C PRO A 496 29.81 -55.55 -16.16
N ASP A 497 28.48 -55.58 -16.29
CA ASP A 497 27.78 -56.42 -17.27
C ASP A 497 27.31 -55.67 -18.53
N ARG A 498 27.58 -54.36 -18.64
CA ARG A 498 27.13 -53.51 -19.76
C ARG A 498 28.19 -52.48 -20.13
N ASP A 499 28.29 -52.13 -21.40
CA ASP A 499 29.14 -51.02 -21.85
C ASP A 499 28.52 -49.65 -21.55
N VAL A 500 28.12 -49.46 -20.28
CA VAL A 500 27.35 -48.32 -19.79
C VAL A 500 28.06 -47.74 -18.58
N TRP A 501 28.15 -46.42 -18.59
CA TRP A 501 28.76 -45.65 -17.51
C TRP A 501 27.68 -45.13 -16.57
N HIS A 502 27.91 -45.28 -15.27
CA HIS A 502 27.06 -44.73 -14.22
C HIS A 502 27.51 -43.31 -13.87
N ILE A 503 26.53 -42.43 -13.70
CA ILE A 503 26.74 -41.00 -13.41
C ILE A 503 26.11 -40.69 -12.06
N SER A 504 26.86 -40.02 -11.18
CA SER A 504 26.33 -39.63 -9.88
C SER A 504 27.09 -38.45 -9.27
N PHE A 505 26.50 -37.84 -8.25
CA PHE A 505 27.23 -37.01 -7.30
C PHE A 505 28.24 -37.87 -6.53
N SER A 506 29.50 -37.43 -6.46
CA SER A 506 30.55 -38.12 -5.71
C SER A 506 31.58 -37.16 -5.11
N SER A 507 32.08 -37.51 -3.93
CA SER A 507 33.23 -36.86 -3.29
C SER A 507 34.58 -37.36 -3.83
N GLY A 508 34.59 -38.55 -4.46
CA GLY A 508 35.74 -39.14 -5.15
C GLY A 508 35.90 -38.61 -6.58
N GLU A 509 36.91 -39.07 -7.32
CA GLU A 509 37.17 -38.62 -8.70
C GLU A 509 35.98 -38.89 -9.64
N VAL A 510 35.67 -37.92 -10.51
CA VAL A 510 34.60 -38.03 -11.50
C VAL A 510 35.08 -37.53 -12.86
N ALA A 511 34.79 -38.30 -13.90
CA ALA A 511 35.05 -37.91 -15.29
C ALA A 511 33.86 -37.13 -15.88
N PRO A 512 34.09 -36.20 -16.83
CA PRO A 512 33.00 -35.53 -17.52
C PRO A 512 32.20 -36.54 -18.36
N PRO A 513 30.85 -36.46 -18.38
CA PRO A 513 30.04 -37.28 -19.27
C PRO A 513 30.33 -36.96 -20.74
N VAL A 514 30.36 -38.00 -21.59
CA VAL A 514 30.57 -37.88 -23.05
C VAL A 514 29.29 -38.34 -23.76
N PRO A 515 28.80 -37.60 -24.78
CA PRO A 515 27.59 -37.95 -25.53
C PRO A 515 27.69 -39.25 -26.33
#